data_AF-A0A067TZQ4-F1
#
_entry.id   AF-A0A067TZQ4-F1
#
_cell.length_a   1.000
_cell.length_b   1.000
_cell.length_c   1.000
_cell.angle_alpha   90.00
_cell.angle_beta   90.00
_cell.angle_gamma   90.00
#
_symmetry.space_group_name_H-M   'P 1'
#
loop_
_entity.id
_entity.type
_entity.pdbx_description
1 polymer ?
#
loop_
_entity_poly.entity_id
_entity_poly.type
_entity_poly.pdbx_seq_one_letter_code
_entity_poly.pdbx_strand_id
1 'polypeptide(L)'
;MSSLALVECVDYADTNPDIAGVGVRISFYLQAFLLVLLVDRSWEDAPLALWTFIVTSFGITLAAIIQREQLSFFQALQLSNLIWLANFGIFVALATYSRHKAEAIARVQENGQIASDFKVKYGAMFQTLFSMSLTLYMWAKAPTFGNQPECSPFVKFVLFAFKVQALGAGRYIGLILSSLLMLLYIWISVHDMRSTHRQNPNPQLLRGIPENDKKKTTLRPSPLSPLSSMTLPNGGPNLQLTQAPSTASNRWPTGLHSQESPTLQARLHSALRRPKRRRWSLDVDPMFVGIVICQVLVFTYFVISSELLLLHNPSTNNDANQWGFGQILALIVITPSALSVIDAMSRHGFRRLSKRKRRSLDTRVARELNDEEV
;
A
#
# COMPACT_ATOMS: atom_id res chain seq x y z
N MET A 1 48.24 -17.68 14.47
CA MET A 1 47.45 -16.55 13.93
C MET A 1 46.95 -15.79 15.11
N SER A 2 47.64 -14.71 15.38
CA SER A 2 48.18 -14.40 16.69
C SER A 2 47.95 -12.92 16.90
N SER A 3 47.44 -12.51 18.06
CA SER A 3 47.27 -11.14 18.61
C SER A 3 47.29 -9.94 17.65
N LEU A 4 48.33 -9.77 16.84
CA LEU A 4 48.46 -8.81 15.75
C LEU A 4 47.27 -8.77 14.77
N ALA A 5 46.75 -9.91 14.32
CA ALA A 5 45.56 -9.94 13.45
C ALA A 5 44.27 -9.46 14.16
N LEU A 6 44.24 -9.54 15.50
CA LEU A 6 43.12 -9.05 16.30
C LEU A 6 43.20 -7.53 16.49
N VAL A 7 44.41 -6.95 16.46
CA VAL A 7 44.64 -5.49 16.51
C VAL A 7 44.24 -4.82 15.19
N GLU A 8 44.48 -5.47 14.04
CA GLU A 8 44.08 -4.92 12.73
C GLU A 8 42.57 -4.95 12.50
N CYS A 9 41.85 -5.85 13.17
CA CYS A 9 40.40 -6.00 13.08
C CYS A 9 39.64 -5.29 14.20
N VAL A 10 40.15 -4.19 14.74
CA VAL A 10 39.45 -3.45 15.79
C VAL A 10 38.28 -2.63 15.23
N ASP A 11 38.41 -2.13 14.00
CA ASP A 11 37.45 -1.19 13.40
C ASP A 11 36.51 -1.83 12.36
N TYR A 12 36.46 -3.17 12.26
CA TYR A 12 35.62 -3.88 11.27
C TYR A 12 34.11 -3.62 11.45
N ALA A 13 33.71 -3.31 12.68
CA ALA A 13 32.34 -3.02 13.09
C ALA A 13 32.01 -1.52 12.96
N ASP A 14 32.95 -0.67 12.56
CA ASP A 14 32.66 0.74 12.34
C ASP A 14 31.68 0.90 11.18
N THR A 15 30.52 1.44 11.52
CA THR A 15 29.44 1.66 10.57
C THR A 15 29.49 3.08 10.05
N ASN A 16 29.42 3.24 8.73
CA ASN A 16 29.12 4.54 8.15
C ASN A 16 27.73 5.01 8.64
N PRO A 17 27.63 6.14 9.37
CA PRO A 17 26.37 6.63 9.94
C PRO A 17 25.32 6.98 8.87
N ASP A 18 25.72 7.19 7.62
CA ASP A 18 24.79 7.45 6.51
C ASP A 18 24.15 6.18 5.93
N ILE A 19 24.74 5.01 6.20
CA ILE A 19 24.28 3.72 5.69
C ILE A 19 23.57 2.93 6.79
N ALA A 20 24.19 2.91 7.97
CA ALA A 20 23.83 2.03 9.08
C ALA A 20 23.49 2.80 10.36
N GLY A 21 23.47 4.14 10.28
CA GLY A 21 23.15 5.00 11.41
C GLY A 21 21.75 4.79 11.95
N VAL A 22 21.57 5.19 13.21
CA VAL A 22 20.32 4.98 13.96
C VAL A 22 19.11 5.60 13.26
N GLY A 23 19.23 6.82 12.72
CA GLY A 23 18.12 7.47 12.04
C GLY A 23 17.73 6.79 10.73
N VAL A 24 18.68 6.29 9.93
CA VAL A 24 18.39 5.53 8.69
C VAL A 24 17.69 4.22 9.00
N ARG A 25 18.09 3.52 10.07
CA ARG A 25 17.42 2.30 10.51
C ARG A 25 16.00 2.58 10.98
N ILE A 26 15.83 3.54 11.91
CA ILE A 26 14.51 3.91 12.44
C ILE A 26 13.58 4.38 11.31
N SER A 27 14.11 5.18 10.39
CA SER A 27 13.35 5.63 9.22
C SER A 27 12.91 4.41 8.41
N PHE A 28 13.81 3.51 8.07
CA PHE A 28 13.47 2.33 7.30
C PHE A 28 12.44 1.42 7.98
N TYR A 29 12.58 1.24 9.30
CA TYR A 29 11.63 0.52 10.14
C TYR A 29 10.23 1.17 10.07
N LEU A 30 10.14 2.46 10.36
CA LEU A 30 8.88 3.19 10.31
C LEU A 30 8.26 3.16 8.92
N GLN A 31 9.05 3.36 7.87
CA GLN A 31 8.58 3.34 6.48
C GLN A 31 7.97 1.98 6.12
N ALA A 32 8.66 0.88 6.43
CA ALA A 32 8.18 -0.48 6.16
C ALA A 32 6.90 -0.81 6.95
N PHE A 33 6.81 -0.38 8.21
CA PHE A 33 5.64 -0.60 9.05
C PHE A 33 4.43 0.23 8.59
N LEU A 34 4.65 1.53 8.36
CA LEU A 34 3.60 2.46 7.92
C LEU A 34 3.06 2.08 6.54
N LEU A 35 3.89 1.57 5.63
CA LEU A 35 3.44 1.10 4.32
C LEU A 35 2.37 0.01 4.45
N VAL A 36 2.62 -1.01 5.28
CA VAL A 36 1.68 -2.13 5.45
C VAL A 36 0.36 -1.63 6.08
N LEU A 37 0.45 -0.71 7.04
CA LEU A 37 -0.75 -0.08 7.62
C LEU A 37 -1.51 0.78 6.61
N LEU A 38 -0.80 1.56 5.79
CA LEU A 38 -1.39 2.42 4.78
C LEU A 38 -2.14 1.58 3.75
N VAL A 39 -1.51 0.52 3.22
CA VAL A 39 -2.10 -0.31 2.17
C VAL A 39 -3.35 -1.05 2.63
N ASP A 40 -3.41 -1.44 3.90
CA ASP A 40 -4.61 -2.04 4.47
C ASP A 40 -5.76 -1.02 4.64
N ARG A 41 -5.44 0.24 4.99
CA ARG A 41 -6.46 1.27 5.27
C ARG A 41 -6.88 2.11 4.07
N SER A 42 -5.94 2.49 3.22
CA SER A 42 -6.14 3.32 2.03
C SER A 42 -5.49 2.63 0.82
N TRP A 43 -6.28 1.80 0.15
CA TRP A 43 -5.85 1.12 -1.07
C TRP A 43 -5.72 2.09 -2.27
N GLU A 44 -6.35 3.27 -2.20
CA GLU A 44 -6.32 4.32 -3.23
C GLU A 44 -4.97 5.05 -3.21
N ASP A 45 -4.44 5.35 -2.02
CA ASP A 45 -3.12 6.00 -1.85
C ASP A 45 -1.95 5.00 -1.86
N ALA A 46 -2.26 3.71 -1.73
CA ALA A 46 -1.29 2.62 -1.66
C ALA A 46 -0.28 2.58 -2.82
N PRO A 47 -0.66 2.77 -4.10
CA PRO A 47 0.27 2.66 -5.22
C PRO A 47 1.45 3.64 -5.11
N LEU A 48 1.19 4.88 -4.68
CA LEU A 48 2.23 5.91 -4.54
C LEU A 48 3.20 5.55 -3.41
N ALA A 49 2.67 5.23 -2.22
CA ALA A 49 3.49 4.84 -1.07
C ALA A 49 4.32 3.58 -1.37
N LEU A 50 3.71 2.60 -2.05
CA LEU A 50 4.37 1.37 -2.46
C LEU A 50 5.48 1.64 -3.49
N TRP A 51 5.24 2.51 -4.47
CA TRP A 51 6.25 2.88 -5.46
C TRP A 51 7.44 3.61 -4.82
N THR A 52 7.18 4.55 -3.93
CA THR A 52 8.22 5.22 -3.15
C THR A 52 9.06 4.21 -2.38
N PHE A 53 8.42 3.25 -1.69
CA PHE A 53 9.15 2.24 -0.93
C PHE A 53 9.99 1.29 -1.82
N ILE A 54 9.45 0.88 -2.96
CA ILE A 54 10.17 0.08 -3.97
C ILE A 54 11.41 0.85 -4.45
N VAL A 55 11.26 2.12 -4.82
CA VAL A 55 12.36 2.97 -5.29
C VAL A 55 13.40 3.19 -4.21
N THR A 56 12.99 3.46 -2.96
CA THR A 56 13.92 3.60 -1.83
C THR A 56 14.70 2.32 -1.58
N SER A 57 14.01 1.16 -1.54
CA SER A 57 14.67 -0.14 -1.33
C SER A 57 15.61 -0.49 -2.49
N PHE A 58 15.20 -0.20 -3.73
CA PHE A 58 16.05 -0.38 -4.90
C PHE A 58 17.29 0.52 -4.86
N GLY A 59 17.13 1.80 -4.49
CA GLY A 59 18.22 2.75 -4.32
C GLY A 59 19.24 2.30 -3.27
N ILE A 60 18.77 1.79 -2.12
CA ILE A 60 19.63 1.22 -1.09
C ILE A 60 20.39 -0.02 -1.61
N THR A 61 19.70 -0.90 -2.33
CA THR A 61 20.30 -2.09 -2.94
C THR A 61 21.37 -1.69 -3.98
N LEU A 62 21.11 -0.65 -4.77
CA LEU A 62 22.06 -0.14 -5.76
C LEU A 62 23.28 0.53 -5.10
N ALA A 63 23.06 1.31 -4.05
CA ALA A 63 24.15 1.91 -3.26
C ALA A 63 25.07 0.83 -2.68
N ALA A 64 24.49 -0.28 -2.19
CA ALA A 64 25.25 -1.44 -1.72
C ALA A 64 26.19 -2.01 -2.78
N ILE A 65 25.70 -2.10 -4.03
CA ILE A 65 26.46 -2.65 -5.16
C ILE A 65 27.58 -1.70 -5.56
N ILE A 66 27.27 -0.40 -5.66
CA ILE A 66 28.23 0.62 -6.06
C ILE A 66 29.35 0.74 -5.01
N GLN A 67 29.01 0.68 -3.73
CA GLN A 67 29.97 0.82 -2.62
C GLN A 67 30.53 -0.52 -2.13
N ARG A 68 30.39 -1.62 -2.91
CA ARG A 68 30.78 -2.97 -2.48
C ARG A 68 32.23 -3.08 -1.97
N GLU A 69 33.14 -2.26 -2.51
CA GLU A 69 34.58 -2.29 -2.17
C GLU A 69 34.89 -1.48 -0.92
N GLN A 70 34.00 -0.57 -0.52
CA GLN A 70 34.14 0.28 0.66
C GLN A 70 33.34 -0.26 1.86
N LEU A 71 32.34 -1.10 1.60
CA LEU A 71 31.48 -1.69 2.62
C LEU A 71 32.18 -2.86 3.32
N SER A 72 32.20 -2.83 4.65
CA SER A 72 32.59 -4.01 5.43
C SER A 72 31.52 -5.10 5.30
N PHE A 73 31.91 -6.36 5.46
CA PHE A 73 30.97 -7.49 5.44
C PHE A 73 29.87 -7.32 6.52
N PHE A 74 30.20 -6.72 7.66
CA PHE A 74 29.25 -6.39 8.71
C PHE A 74 28.17 -5.40 8.24
N GLN A 75 28.57 -4.30 7.59
CA GLN A 75 27.63 -3.33 7.02
C GLN A 75 26.74 -3.97 5.95
N ALA A 76 27.30 -4.85 5.12
CA ALA A 76 26.54 -5.60 4.13
C ALA A 76 25.49 -6.54 4.74
N LEU A 77 25.80 -7.20 5.87
CA LEU A 77 24.82 -8.01 6.60
C LEU A 77 23.69 -7.16 7.21
N GLN A 78 24.02 -6.00 7.78
CA GLN A 78 23.02 -5.07 8.28
C GLN A 78 22.10 -4.59 7.16
N LEU A 79 22.67 -4.24 6.01
CA LEU A 79 21.92 -3.83 4.83
C LEU A 79 21.05 -4.96 4.29
N SER A 80 21.57 -6.20 4.29
CA SER A 80 20.80 -7.38 3.92
C SER A 80 19.58 -7.55 4.83
N ASN A 81 19.71 -7.36 6.15
CA ASN A 81 18.58 -7.42 7.08
C ASN A 81 17.53 -6.33 6.79
N LEU A 82 17.95 -5.11 6.48
CA LEU A 82 17.03 -4.04 6.07
C LEU A 82 16.31 -4.38 4.75
N ILE A 83 17.05 -4.87 3.76
CA ILE A 83 16.48 -5.32 2.48
C ILE A 83 15.47 -6.45 2.68
N TRP A 84 15.75 -7.41 3.56
CA TRP A 84 14.81 -8.48 3.91
C TRP A 84 13.52 -7.93 4.50
N LEU A 85 13.62 -6.99 5.45
CA LEU A 85 12.47 -6.31 6.02
C LEU A 85 11.66 -5.58 4.94
N ALA A 86 12.34 -4.94 3.98
CA ALA A 86 11.72 -4.25 2.86
C ALA A 86 10.93 -5.21 1.98
N ASN A 87 11.56 -6.31 1.56
CA ASN A 87 10.96 -7.31 0.70
C ASN A 87 9.74 -7.95 1.36
N PHE A 88 9.82 -8.20 2.67
CA PHE A 88 8.67 -8.68 3.44
C PHE A 88 7.53 -7.66 3.47
N GLY A 89 7.84 -6.38 3.77
CA GLY A 89 6.84 -5.31 3.75
C GLY A 89 6.17 -5.13 2.39
N ILE A 90 6.95 -5.14 1.30
CA ILE A 90 6.44 -5.06 -0.09
C ILE A 90 5.54 -6.26 -0.40
N PHE A 91 5.93 -7.47 0.01
CA PHE A 91 5.12 -8.68 -0.20
C PHE A 91 3.78 -8.61 0.52
N VAL A 92 3.76 -8.24 1.81
CA VAL A 92 2.52 -8.12 2.59
C VAL A 92 1.64 -6.99 2.05
N ALA A 93 2.24 -5.85 1.68
CA ALA A 93 1.55 -4.74 1.04
C ALA A 93 0.90 -5.18 -0.29
N LEU A 94 1.64 -5.84 -1.17
CA LEU A 94 1.10 -6.33 -2.44
C LEU A 94 -0.03 -7.36 -2.25
N ALA A 95 0.10 -8.29 -1.30
CA ALA A 95 -0.94 -9.26 -1.01
C ALA A 95 -2.22 -8.59 -0.49
N THR A 96 -2.08 -7.56 0.34
CA THR A 96 -3.22 -6.78 0.85
C THR A 96 -3.85 -5.94 -0.24
N TYR A 97 -3.02 -5.28 -1.07
CA TYR A 97 -3.45 -4.50 -2.23
C TYR A 97 -4.19 -5.35 -3.26
N SER A 98 -3.65 -6.52 -3.62
CA SER A 98 -4.25 -7.42 -4.61
C SER A 98 -5.61 -7.95 -4.15
N ARG A 99 -5.76 -8.25 -2.85
CA ARG A 99 -7.05 -8.62 -2.25
C ARG A 99 -8.08 -7.51 -2.37
N HIS A 100 -7.75 -6.29 -1.95
CA HIS A 100 -8.70 -5.16 -2.02
C HIS A 100 -9.06 -4.81 -3.46
N LYS A 101 -8.08 -4.87 -4.38
CA LYS A 101 -8.31 -4.65 -5.80
C LYS A 101 -9.21 -5.72 -6.41
N ALA A 102 -9.03 -6.99 -6.05
CA ALA A 102 -9.91 -8.08 -6.50
C ALA A 102 -11.36 -7.87 -6.05
N GLU A 103 -11.58 -7.45 -4.80
CA GLU A 103 -12.92 -7.10 -4.29
C GLU A 103 -13.54 -5.90 -5.00
N ALA A 104 -12.73 -4.88 -5.36
CA ALA A 104 -13.19 -3.72 -6.10
C ALA A 104 -13.56 -4.08 -7.54
N ILE A 105 -12.71 -4.85 -8.23
CA ILE A 105 -12.97 -5.34 -9.60
C ILE A 105 -14.24 -6.18 -9.62
N ALA A 106 -14.44 -7.08 -8.65
CA ALA A 106 -15.66 -7.90 -8.58
C ALA A 106 -16.95 -7.08 -8.47
N ARG A 107 -16.88 -5.83 -7.99
CA ARG A 107 -18.04 -4.90 -7.95
C ARG A 107 -18.19 -4.11 -9.24
N VAL A 108 -17.09 -3.65 -9.82
CA VAL A 108 -17.12 -2.79 -11.01
C VAL A 108 -17.26 -3.59 -12.31
N GLN A 109 -16.91 -4.88 -12.32
CA GLN A 109 -17.17 -5.75 -13.47
C GLN A 109 -18.67 -5.81 -13.84
N GLU A 110 -19.57 -5.43 -12.93
CA GLU A 110 -20.98 -5.22 -13.22
C GLU A 110 -21.25 -3.98 -14.11
N ASN A 111 -20.36 -2.98 -14.09
CA ASN A 111 -20.57 -1.65 -14.66
C ASN A 111 -19.59 -1.21 -15.77
N GLY A 112 -18.48 -1.91 -16.04
CA GLY A 112 -17.59 -1.57 -17.16
C GLY A 112 -16.09 -1.74 -16.89
N GLN A 113 -15.29 -1.57 -17.93
CA GLN A 113 -13.85 -1.90 -17.98
C GLN A 113 -13.00 -1.13 -16.95
N ILE A 114 -12.20 -1.85 -16.15
CA ILE A 114 -11.16 -1.27 -15.29
C ILE A 114 -9.78 -1.42 -15.93
N ALA A 115 -9.02 -0.33 -15.93
CA ALA A 115 -7.60 -0.33 -16.28
C ALA A 115 -6.77 -1.08 -15.21
N SER A 116 -5.92 -1.99 -15.67
CA SER A 116 -5.12 -2.86 -14.81
C SER A 116 -3.75 -2.23 -14.51
N ASP A 117 -3.52 -1.84 -13.25
CA ASP A 117 -2.20 -1.39 -12.76
C ASP A 117 -1.16 -2.50 -12.65
N PHE A 118 -0.77 -3.05 -13.79
CA PHE A 118 0.28 -4.06 -13.87
C PHE A 118 1.66 -3.51 -13.48
N LYS A 119 1.91 -2.21 -13.70
CA LYS A 119 3.22 -1.58 -13.50
C LYS A 119 3.77 -1.73 -12.08
N VAL A 120 2.93 -1.48 -11.07
CA VAL A 120 3.33 -1.54 -9.65
C VAL A 120 3.70 -2.96 -9.25
N LYS A 121 2.91 -3.95 -9.69
CA LYS A 121 3.15 -5.38 -9.43
C LYS A 121 4.47 -5.84 -10.04
N TYR A 122 4.71 -5.54 -11.32
CA TYR A 122 5.96 -5.94 -11.99
C TYR A 122 7.18 -5.24 -11.40
N GLY A 123 7.08 -3.95 -11.04
CA GLY A 123 8.19 -3.24 -10.42
C GLY A 123 8.57 -3.80 -9.05
N ALA A 124 7.58 -4.14 -8.22
CA ALA A 124 7.81 -4.82 -6.95
C ALA A 124 8.45 -6.20 -7.15
N MET A 125 7.95 -7.00 -8.10
CA MET A 125 8.53 -8.30 -8.45
C MET A 125 9.99 -8.19 -8.89
N PHE A 126 10.28 -7.24 -9.76
CA PHE A 126 11.63 -6.98 -10.23
C PHE A 126 12.56 -6.57 -9.08
N GLN A 127 12.15 -5.60 -8.25
CA GLN A 127 12.95 -5.14 -7.11
C GLN A 127 13.21 -6.27 -6.10
N THR A 128 12.22 -7.11 -5.80
CA THR A 128 12.39 -8.20 -4.83
C THR A 128 13.33 -9.28 -5.37
N LEU A 129 13.22 -9.64 -6.65
CA LEU A 129 14.15 -10.59 -7.29
C LEU A 129 15.57 -10.04 -7.37
N PHE A 130 15.71 -8.75 -7.70
CA PHE A 130 17.01 -8.07 -7.76
C PHE A 130 17.70 -8.07 -6.39
N SER A 131 16.98 -7.70 -5.34
CA SER A 131 17.51 -7.62 -3.98
C SER A 131 17.77 -8.99 -3.34
N MET A 132 16.95 -10.02 -3.63
CA MET A 132 17.24 -11.41 -3.26
C MET A 132 18.48 -11.95 -3.97
N SER A 133 18.66 -11.63 -5.24
CA SER A 133 19.86 -12.02 -6.01
C SER A 133 21.12 -11.40 -5.41
N LEU A 134 21.07 -10.12 -5.03
CA LEU A 134 22.17 -9.47 -4.33
C LEU A 134 22.46 -10.14 -2.98
N THR A 135 21.43 -10.47 -2.22
CA THR A 135 21.57 -11.15 -0.93
C THR A 135 22.27 -12.50 -1.08
N LEU A 136 21.87 -13.31 -2.06
CA LEU A 136 22.55 -14.56 -2.38
C LEU A 136 24.01 -14.33 -2.79
N TYR A 137 24.27 -13.32 -3.61
CA TYR A 137 25.63 -12.94 -4.00
C TYR A 137 26.50 -12.57 -2.79
N MET A 138 25.98 -11.75 -1.87
CA MET A 138 26.69 -11.34 -0.64
C MET A 138 27.04 -12.56 0.21
N TRP A 139 26.10 -13.47 0.45
CA TRP A 139 26.36 -14.69 1.20
C TRP A 139 27.32 -15.65 0.47
N ALA A 140 27.24 -15.72 -0.86
CA ALA A 140 28.14 -16.54 -1.66
C ALA A 140 29.57 -16.01 -1.61
N LYS A 141 29.75 -14.69 -1.59
CA LYS A 141 31.05 -13.99 -1.55
C LYS A 141 31.49 -13.57 -0.15
N ALA A 142 30.78 -13.95 0.90
CA ALA A 142 31.09 -13.60 2.30
C ALA A 142 32.58 -13.73 2.70
N PRO A 143 33.35 -14.77 2.29
CA PRO A 143 34.77 -14.88 2.65
C PRO A 143 35.68 -13.82 2.05
N THR A 144 35.28 -13.21 0.94
CA THR A 144 36.07 -12.24 0.17
C THR A 144 35.34 -10.92 0.02
N PHE A 145 34.35 -10.65 0.89
CA PHE A 145 33.49 -9.48 0.75
C PHE A 145 34.09 -8.29 1.51
N GLY A 146 34.10 -7.12 0.87
CA GLY A 146 34.54 -5.86 1.46
C GLY A 146 36.04 -5.60 1.40
N ASN A 147 36.46 -4.51 2.03
CA ASN A 147 37.84 -4.03 2.09
C ASN A 147 38.74 -4.79 3.08
N GLN A 148 38.16 -5.50 4.05
CA GLN A 148 38.88 -6.22 5.12
C GLN A 148 38.39 -7.68 5.22
N PRO A 149 38.65 -8.52 4.20
CA PRO A 149 38.18 -9.91 4.19
C PRO A 149 38.75 -10.72 5.36
N GLU A 150 39.95 -10.41 5.83
CA GLU A 150 40.61 -11.02 7.00
C GLU A 150 39.83 -10.88 8.31
N CYS A 151 39.01 -9.83 8.45
CA CYS A 151 38.22 -9.58 9.66
C CYS A 151 36.84 -10.26 9.63
N SER A 152 36.43 -10.77 8.48
CA SER A 152 35.12 -11.40 8.28
C SER A 152 34.84 -12.60 9.22
N PRO A 153 35.82 -13.44 9.63
CA PRO A 153 35.58 -14.53 10.58
C PRO A 153 35.12 -14.08 11.98
N PHE A 154 35.41 -12.84 12.37
CA PHE A 154 35.03 -12.30 13.69
C PHE A 154 33.58 -11.82 13.73
N VAL A 155 32.96 -11.62 12.57
CA VAL A 155 31.58 -11.15 12.45
C VAL A 155 30.62 -12.23 12.98
N LYS A 156 29.90 -11.88 14.04
CA LYS A 156 28.87 -12.74 14.65
C LYS A 156 27.52 -12.39 14.05
N PHE A 157 26.86 -13.37 13.45
CA PHE A 157 25.49 -13.25 12.97
C PHE A 157 24.53 -13.82 14.02
N VAL A 158 23.41 -13.12 14.25
CA VAL A 158 22.39 -13.55 15.21
C VAL A 158 21.17 -14.02 14.42
N LEU A 159 20.85 -15.31 14.51
CA LEU A 159 19.66 -15.90 13.89
C LEU A 159 18.77 -16.47 14.98
N PHE A 160 17.53 -15.98 15.11
CA PHE A 160 16.58 -16.43 16.15
C PHE A 160 17.19 -16.49 17.56
N ALA A 161 17.94 -15.46 17.96
CA ALA A 161 18.70 -15.36 19.21
C ALA A 161 19.92 -16.30 19.36
N PHE A 162 20.17 -17.20 18.40
CA PHE A 162 21.40 -18.00 18.38
C PHE A 162 22.55 -17.21 17.75
N LYS A 163 23.70 -17.19 18.43
CA LYS A 163 24.93 -16.57 17.94
C LYS A 163 25.65 -17.58 17.06
N VAL A 164 25.82 -17.26 15.78
CA VAL A 164 26.50 -18.11 14.80
C VAL A 164 27.60 -17.29 14.13
N GLN A 165 28.76 -17.89 13.88
CA GLN A 165 29.79 -17.22 13.08
C GLN A 165 29.28 -17.05 11.64
N ALA A 166 29.37 -15.82 11.12
CA ALA A 166 28.80 -15.50 9.81
C ALA A 166 29.47 -16.27 8.67
N LEU A 167 30.78 -16.56 8.78
CA LEU A 167 31.57 -17.20 7.73
C LEU A 167 31.49 -18.74 7.73
N GLY A 168 31.14 -19.35 8.87
CA GLY A 168 30.99 -20.79 9.02
C GLY A 168 29.55 -21.25 8.74
N ALA A 169 28.90 -21.81 9.76
CA ALA A 169 27.52 -22.27 9.65
C ALA A 169 26.54 -21.15 9.22
N GLY A 170 26.78 -19.90 9.62
CA GLY A 170 25.94 -18.76 9.25
C GLY A 170 25.83 -18.57 7.74
N ARG A 171 26.93 -18.75 7.01
CA ARG A 171 26.98 -18.64 5.55
C ARG A 171 26.09 -19.66 4.87
N TYR A 172 26.20 -20.92 5.26
CA TYR A 172 25.40 -22.00 4.69
C TYR A 172 23.92 -21.83 5.04
N ILE A 173 23.61 -21.47 6.29
CA ILE A 173 22.23 -21.20 6.72
C ILE A 173 21.64 -20.02 5.93
N GLY A 174 22.39 -18.92 5.80
CA GLY A 174 21.98 -17.75 5.04
C GLY A 174 21.73 -18.05 3.56
N LEU A 175 22.61 -18.83 2.93
CA LEU A 175 22.44 -19.28 1.54
C LEU A 175 21.22 -20.18 1.35
N ILE A 176 21.07 -21.20 2.21
CA ILE A 176 19.94 -22.13 2.14
C ILE A 176 18.63 -21.37 2.35
N LEU A 177 18.55 -20.56 3.41
CA LEU A 177 17.34 -19.81 3.73
C LEU A 177 16.99 -18.80 2.63
N SER A 178 17.97 -18.03 2.14
CA SER A 178 17.74 -17.06 1.07
C SER A 178 17.35 -17.74 -0.25
N SER A 179 17.94 -18.89 -0.56
CA SER A 179 17.62 -19.67 -1.77
C SER A 179 16.21 -20.26 -1.70
N LEU A 180 15.83 -20.85 -0.56
CA LEU A 180 14.48 -21.38 -0.34
C LEU A 180 13.42 -20.28 -0.44
N LEU A 181 13.67 -19.13 0.18
CA LEU A 181 12.76 -17.99 0.14
C LEU A 181 12.66 -17.39 -1.27
N MET A 182 13.75 -17.34 -2.04
CA MET A 182 13.73 -16.91 -3.44
C MET A 182 12.94 -17.87 -4.32
N LEU A 183 13.11 -19.19 -4.16
CA LEU A 183 12.34 -20.19 -4.90
C LEU A 183 10.85 -20.13 -4.55
N LEU A 184 10.52 -19.99 -3.26
CA LEU A 184 9.15 -19.82 -2.80
C LEU A 184 8.52 -18.55 -3.40
N TYR A 185 9.26 -17.44 -3.40
CA TYR A 185 8.82 -16.19 -3.99
C TYR A 185 8.55 -16.33 -5.49
N ILE A 186 9.50 -16.87 -6.25
CA ILE A 186 9.35 -17.14 -7.69
C ILE A 186 8.12 -18.01 -7.94
N TRP A 187 7.93 -19.07 -7.15
CA TRP A 187 6.78 -19.96 -7.28
C TRP A 187 5.45 -19.22 -7.06
N ILE A 188 5.33 -18.42 -5.98
CA ILE A 188 4.13 -17.61 -5.70
C ILE A 188 3.90 -16.60 -6.83
N SER A 189 4.94 -15.89 -7.27
CA SER A 189 4.86 -14.91 -8.35
C SER A 189 4.43 -15.53 -9.69
N VAL A 190 4.99 -16.68 -10.05
CA VAL A 190 4.62 -17.40 -11.27
C VAL A 190 3.19 -17.92 -11.17
N HIS A 191 2.79 -18.44 -10.02
CA HIS A 191 1.41 -18.89 -9.78
C HIS A 191 0.42 -17.74 -9.95
N ASP A 192 0.69 -16.59 -9.34
CA ASP A 192 -0.15 -15.40 -9.42
C ASP A 192 -0.21 -14.82 -10.85
N MET A 193 0.92 -14.82 -11.57
CA MET A 193 0.99 -14.44 -12.98
C MET A 193 0.13 -15.37 -13.86
N ARG A 194 0.27 -16.69 -13.68
CA ARG A 194 -0.51 -17.70 -14.42
C ARG A 194 -1.99 -17.61 -14.09
N SER A 195 -2.34 -17.38 -12.82
CA SER A 195 -3.72 -17.17 -12.39
C SER A 195 -4.34 -15.97 -13.09
N THR A 196 -3.61 -14.84 -13.12
CA THR A 196 -4.06 -13.61 -13.79
C THR A 196 -4.22 -13.84 -15.31
N HIS A 197 -3.26 -14.51 -15.94
CA HIS A 197 -3.33 -14.83 -17.37
C HIS A 197 -4.50 -15.77 -17.71
N ARG A 198 -4.77 -16.77 -16.86
CA ARG A 198 -5.88 -17.72 -17.04
C ARG A 198 -7.25 -17.08 -16.83
N GLN A 199 -7.34 -16.08 -15.95
CA GLN A 199 -8.57 -15.33 -15.67
C GLN A 199 -8.92 -14.30 -16.74
N ASN A 200 -8.15 -14.18 -17.82
CA ASN A 200 -8.48 -13.34 -18.96
C ASN A 200 -9.04 -14.22 -20.11
N PRO A 201 -10.21 -14.88 -19.96
CA PRO A 201 -10.82 -15.61 -21.06
C PRO A 201 -11.16 -14.61 -22.15
N ASN A 202 -10.76 -14.97 -23.37
CA ASN A 202 -10.80 -14.16 -24.57
C ASN A 202 -12.05 -13.23 -24.62
N PRO A 203 -11.89 -11.90 -24.46
CA PRO A 203 -13.02 -10.96 -24.44
C PRO A 203 -13.84 -10.97 -25.74
N GLN A 204 -13.32 -11.64 -26.79
CA GLN A 204 -14.01 -11.83 -28.06
C GLN A 204 -15.25 -12.73 -27.94
N LEU A 205 -15.36 -13.64 -26.97
CA LEU A 205 -16.54 -14.52 -26.87
C LEU A 205 -17.78 -13.80 -26.33
N LEU A 206 -17.62 -12.72 -25.55
CA LEU A 206 -18.73 -11.92 -25.00
C LEU A 206 -19.17 -10.77 -25.93
N ARG A 207 -18.41 -10.47 -26.98
CA ARG A 207 -18.79 -9.46 -27.99
C ARG A 207 -19.72 -10.02 -29.07
N GLY A 208 -20.03 -11.32 -29.00
CA GLY A 208 -20.91 -12.00 -29.94
C GLY A 208 -22.40 -11.93 -29.63
N ILE A 209 -22.85 -11.13 -28.65
CA ILE A 209 -24.29 -10.84 -28.53
C ILE A 209 -24.64 -9.83 -29.63
N PRO A 210 -25.35 -10.24 -30.69
CA PRO A 210 -25.64 -9.37 -31.82
C PRO A 210 -26.49 -8.20 -31.33
N GLU A 211 -26.01 -7.00 -31.62
CA GLU A 211 -26.65 -5.70 -31.36
C GLU A 211 -27.95 -5.48 -32.17
N ASN A 212 -28.59 -6.56 -32.63
CA ASN A 212 -29.74 -6.50 -33.53
C ASN A 212 -31.10 -6.35 -32.82
N ASP A 213 -31.18 -6.51 -31.50
CA ASP A 213 -32.46 -6.38 -30.76
C ASP A 213 -32.73 -5.01 -30.15
N LYS A 214 -31.79 -4.05 -30.21
CA LYS A 214 -32.04 -2.67 -29.73
C LYS A 214 -32.80 -1.77 -30.72
N LYS A 215 -33.16 -2.26 -31.91
CA LYS A 215 -33.82 -1.46 -32.96
C LYS A 215 -35.36 -1.48 -32.97
N LYS A 216 -36.06 -2.09 -32.01
CA LYS A 216 -37.54 -2.25 -32.08
C LYS A 216 -38.42 -1.47 -31.11
N THR A 217 -37.91 -0.46 -30.40
CA THR A 217 -38.78 0.45 -29.64
C THR A 217 -38.41 1.91 -29.84
N THR A 218 -38.43 2.34 -31.10
CA THR A 218 -38.61 3.76 -31.45
C THR A 218 -40.08 4.11 -31.19
N LEU A 219 -40.40 4.49 -29.95
CA LEU A 219 -41.63 5.21 -29.66
C LEU A 219 -41.55 6.58 -30.34
N ARG A 220 -42.44 6.73 -31.33
CA ARG A 220 -42.85 7.93 -32.06
C ARG A 220 -42.55 9.26 -31.33
N PRO A 221 -41.72 10.16 -31.89
CA PRO A 221 -41.74 11.56 -31.48
C PRO A 221 -43.04 12.21 -31.95
N SER A 222 -43.73 12.87 -31.03
CA SER A 222 -44.83 13.78 -31.34
C SER A 222 -44.35 14.93 -32.23
N PRO A 223 -45.14 15.37 -33.22
CA PRO A 223 -44.76 16.48 -34.09
C PRO A 223 -44.78 17.81 -33.32
N LEU A 224 -43.63 18.47 -33.23
CA LEU A 224 -43.50 19.86 -32.79
C LEU A 224 -43.71 20.79 -33.98
N SER A 225 -44.52 21.81 -33.73
CA SER A 225 -44.94 22.91 -34.60
C SER A 225 -43.76 23.73 -35.16
N PRO A 226 -43.92 24.38 -36.32
CA PRO A 226 -42.91 25.27 -36.88
C PRO A 226 -43.04 26.70 -36.32
N LEU A 227 -42.03 27.52 -36.67
CA LEU A 227 -41.88 28.97 -36.48
C LEU A 227 -41.35 29.41 -35.10
N SER A 228 -40.38 30.33 -34.98
CA SER A 228 -39.92 31.37 -35.90
C SER A 228 -38.43 31.65 -35.76
N SER A 229 -37.84 32.04 -36.88
CA SER A 229 -36.56 32.72 -37.02
C SER A 229 -36.56 34.09 -36.33
N MET A 230 -35.49 34.43 -35.60
CA MET A 230 -35.03 35.81 -35.50
C MET A 230 -33.56 35.87 -35.08
N THR A 231 -32.73 36.21 -36.07
CA THR A 231 -31.67 37.23 -36.07
C THR A 231 -30.83 37.51 -34.80
N LEU A 232 -29.51 37.34 -34.99
CA LEU A 232 -28.34 38.03 -34.37
C LEU A 232 -28.62 39.48 -33.88
N PRO A 233 -27.90 40.02 -32.85
CA PRO A 233 -26.46 40.28 -33.00
C PRO A 233 -25.55 40.26 -31.75
N ASN A 234 -24.28 40.05 -32.07
CA ASN A 234 -23.04 40.63 -31.54
C ASN A 234 -23.14 41.80 -30.54
N GLY A 235 -22.31 41.76 -29.47
CA GLY A 235 -21.68 42.94 -28.87
C GLY A 235 -21.95 43.24 -27.38
N GLY A 236 -20.90 43.12 -26.56
CA GLY A 236 -20.60 44.09 -25.48
C GLY A 236 -21.01 43.71 -24.04
N PRO A 237 -20.16 44.03 -23.03
CA PRO A 237 -20.46 43.85 -21.60
C PRO A 237 -21.00 45.15 -20.98
N ASN A 238 -21.99 45.06 -20.06
CA ASN A 238 -22.19 46.04 -18.97
C ASN A 238 -23.24 45.59 -17.95
N LEU A 239 -22.79 45.52 -16.69
CA LEU A 239 -23.32 46.14 -15.46
C LEU A 239 -24.83 46.41 -15.26
N GLN A 240 -25.21 46.14 -13.99
CA GLN A 240 -26.31 46.70 -13.17
C GLN A 240 -27.72 46.19 -13.50
N LEU A 241 -28.69 46.18 -12.59
CA LEU A 241 -28.86 46.16 -11.13
C LEU A 241 -30.39 46.20 -11.00
N THR A 242 -30.93 45.59 -9.94
CA THR A 242 -32.21 45.97 -9.28
C THR A 242 -33.54 45.37 -9.78
N GLN A 243 -34.35 45.04 -8.75
CA GLN A 243 -35.81 45.07 -8.62
C GLN A 243 -36.60 43.75 -8.74
N ALA A 244 -37.09 43.33 -7.57
CA ALA A 244 -38.34 42.57 -7.33
C ALA A 244 -39.58 43.48 -7.60
N PRO A 245 -40.84 43.16 -7.21
CA PRO A 245 -41.51 41.90 -6.80
C PRO A 245 -42.85 41.68 -7.57
N SER A 246 -43.75 40.84 -7.01
CA SER A 246 -45.21 40.71 -7.31
C SER A 246 -45.56 39.82 -8.52
N THR A 247 -46.66 39.06 -8.60
CA THR A 247 -47.84 38.78 -7.77
C THR A 247 -48.64 37.66 -8.47
N ALA A 248 -49.49 36.95 -7.70
CA ALA A 248 -50.77 36.36 -8.15
C ALA A 248 -50.68 35.23 -9.21
N SER A 249 -51.61 34.29 -9.39
CA SER A 249 -52.82 33.81 -8.73
C SER A 249 -53.43 32.88 -9.78
N ASN A 250 -53.98 31.72 -9.38
CA ASN A 250 -55.18 31.05 -9.92
C ASN A 250 -54.99 29.52 -9.84
N ARG A 251 -55.64 28.80 -8.92
CA ARG A 251 -57.08 28.54 -8.73
C ARG A 251 -57.56 27.33 -9.57
N TRP A 252 -57.60 26.16 -8.90
CA TRP A 252 -58.64 25.09 -8.78
C TRP A 252 -59.50 24.69 -10.02
N PRO A 253 -60.17 23.49 -10.10
CA PRO A 253 -60.67 22.68 -8.98
C PRO A 253 -60.78 21.13 -9.14
N THR A 254 -61.13 20.50 -8.01
CA THR A 254 -62.02 19.31 -7.81
C THR A 254 -61.78 17.97 -8.52
N GLY A 255 -61.48 16.97 -7.70
CA GLY A 255 -61.91 15.58 -7.88
C GLY A 255 -62.10 14.93 -6.52
N LEU A 256 -63.36 14.82 -6.08
CA LEU A 256 -63.78 14.10 -4.88
C LEU A 256 -63.47 12.60 -5.01
N HIS A 257 -62.91 11.99 -3.96
CA HIS A 257 -63.33 10.65 -3.56
C HIS A 257 -63.12 10.41 -2.06
N SER A 258 -64.25 10.08 -1.42
CA SER A 258 -64.53 9.40 -0.15
C SER A 258 -63.34 9.02 0.75
N GLN A 259 -63.22 9.57 1.96
CA GLN A 259 -63.99 9.19 3.16
C GLN A 259 -63.80 7.72 3.56
N GLU A 260 -62.73 7.46 4.31
CA GLU A 260 -62.73 6.54 5.44
C GLU A 260 -61.59 6.90 6.41
N SER A 261 -61.96 7.26 7.63
CA SER A 261 -61.13 7.30 8.85
C SER A 261 -61.98 6.53 9.88
N PRO A 262 -61.41 5.70 10.78
CA PRO A 262 -60.24 6.05 11.59
C PRO A 262 -59.32 4.87 11.99
N THR A 263 -58.00 5.02 11.89
CA THR A 263 -57.08 4.30 12.79
C THR A 263 -55.97 5.22 13.28
N LEU A 264 -56.38 6.26 14.03
CA LEU A 264 -55.48 7.11 14.83
C LEU A 264 -54.71 6.32 15.91
N GLN A 265 -55.06 5.03 16.12
CA GLN A 265 -54.42 4.12 17.07
C GLN A 265 -53.10 3.49 16.56
N ALA A 266 -52.85 3.49 15.24
CA ALA A 266 -51.63 2.91 14.68
C ALA A 266 -50.39 3.83 14.78
N ARG A 267 -50.57 5.14 15.05
CA ARG A 267 -49.44 6.09 15.14
C ARG A 267 -48.81 6.20 16.52
N LEU A 268 -49.54 5.94 17.61
CA LEU A 268 -48.99 6.10 18.97
C LEU A 268 -48.04 4.96 19.40
N HIS A 269 -48.11 3.78 18.78
CA HIS A 269 -47.24 2.64 19.13
C HIS A 269 -45.83 2.69 18.50
N SER A 270 -45.53 3.70 17.69
CA SER A 270 -44.19 3.85 17.08
C SER A 270 -43.17 4.58 17.97
N ALA A 271 -43.59 5.13 19.12
CA ALA A 271 -42.78 6.01 19.96
C ALA A 271 -41.97 5.30 21.08
N LEU A 272 -42.19 4.01 21.34
CA LEU A 272 -41.41 3.23 22.33
C LEU A 272 -40.42 2.28 21.64
N ARG A 273 -39.65 2.78 20.67
CA ARG A 273 -38.48 2.04 20.17
C ARG A 273 -37.41 2.05 21.25
N ARG A 274 -37.46 1.01 22.10
CA ARG A 274 -36.39 0.58 23.01
C ARG A 274 -35.04 0.94 22.39
N PRO A 275 -34.18 1.73 23.07
CA PRO A 275 -32.86 2.06 22.55
C PRO A 275 -32.15 0.73 22.31
N LYS A 276 -32.03 0.36 21.04
CA LYS A 276 -31.42 -0.89 20.60
C LYS A 276 -29.99 -0.81 21.11
N ARG A 277 -29.71 -1.52 22.22
CA ARG A 277 -28.39 -1.59 22.85
C ARG A 277 -27.40 -1.74 21.71
N ARG A 278 -26.62 -0.68 21.45
CA ARG A 278 -25.53 -0.73 20.48
C ARG A 278 -24.56 -1.74 21.05
N ARG A 279 -24.72 -3.00 20.65
CA ARG A 279 -23.76 -4.04 20.92
C ARG A 279 -22.50 -3.56 20.24
N TRP A 280 -21.55 -3.09 21.03
CA TRP A 280 -20.18 -2.84 20.59
C TRP A 280 -19.53 -4.19 20.33
N SER A 281 -20.09 -4.98 19.41
CA SER A 281 -19.33 -6.05 18.80
C SER A 281 -18.31 -5.32 17.95
N LEU A 282 -17.05 -5.33 18.43
CA LEU A 282 -15.88 -5.08 17.62
C LEU A 282 -15.95 -6.07 16.45
N ASP A 283 -16.63 -5.67 15.38
CA ASP A 283 -16.69 -6.41 14.12
C ASP A 283 -15.38 -6.14 13.37
N VAL A 284 -14.26 -6.51 13.99
CA VAL A 284 -12.94 -6.42 13.36
C VAL A 284 -12.83 -7.59 12.41
N ASP A 285 -12.37 -7.33 11.20
CA ASP A 285 -12.16 -8.39 10.22
C ASP A 285 -11.07 -9.34 10.73
N PRO A 286 -11.38 -10.62 11.01
CA PRO A 286 -10.40 -11.54 11.58
C PRO A 286 -9.18 -11.71 10.66
N MET A 287 -9.35 -11.53 9.33
CA MET A 287 -8.26 -11.60 8.38
C MET A 287 -7.33 -10.39 8.52
N PHE A 288 -7.86 -9.18 8.72
CA PHE A 288 -7.06 -7.99 9.00
C PHE A 288 -6.26 -8.15 10.29
N VAL A 289 -6.92 -8.60 11.37
CA VAL A 289 -6.24 -8.85 12.65
C VAL A 289 -5.11 -9.85 12.48
N GLY A 290 -5.34 -10.93 11.73
CA GLY A 290 -4.31 -11.92 11.41
C GLY A 290 -3.11 -11.32 10.67
N ILE A 291 -3.36 -10.48 9.65
CA ILE A 291 -2.30 -9.80 8.89
C ILE A 291 -1.51 -8.85 9.81
N VAL A 292 -2.18 -8.05 10.64
CA VAL A 292 -1.51 -7.13 11.56
C VAL A 292 -0.68 -7.86 12.61
N ILE A 293 -1.21 -8.94 13.21
CA ILE A 293 -0.45 -9.75 14.18
C ILE A 293 0.78 -10.36 13.50
N CYS A 294 0.61 -10.98 12.34
CA CYS A 294 1.72 -11.55 11.58
C CYS A 294 2.78 -10.48 11.24
N GLN A 295 2.32 -9.32 10.77
CA GLN A 295 3.18 -8.18 10.46
C GLN A 295 3.97 -7.72 11.69
N VAL A 296 3.31 -7.51 12.83
CA VAL A 296 3.96 -7.07 14.07
C VAL A 296 5.00 -8.09 14.53
N LEU A 297 4.69 -9.38 14.47
CA LEU A 297 5.62 -10.45 14.86
C LEU A 297 6.87 -10.48 13.97
N VAL A 298 6.69 -10.50 12.65
CA VAL A 298 7.82 -10.54 11.70
C VAL A 298 8.64 -9.26 11.75
N PHE A 299 7.98 -8.12 11.85
CA PHE A 299 8.63 -6.83 11.97
C PHE A 299 9.46 -6.73 13.26
N THR A 300 8.88 -7.11 14.39
CA THR A 300 9.59 -7.16 15.68
C THR A 300 10.79 -8.09 15.61
N TYR A 301 10.66 -9.25 14.95
CA TYR A 301 11.77 -10.17 14.72
C TYR A 301 12.92 -9.51 13.95
N PHE A 302 12.64 -8.83 12.82
CA PHE A 302 13.68 -8.18 12.03
C PHE A 302 14.36 -7.01 12.75
N VAL A 303 13.59 -6.20 13.49
CA VAL A 303 14.15 -5.11 14.30
C VAL A 303 15.05 -5.68 15.39
N ILE A 304 14.57 -6.65 16.19
CA ILE A 304 15.37 -7.28 17.24
C ILE A 304 16.61 -7.95 16.64
N SER A 305 16.48 -8.68 15.54
CA SER A 305 17.62 -9.32 14.87
C SER A 305 18.66 -8.30 14.42
N SER A 306 18.24 -7.15 13.88
CA SER A 306 19.13 -6.07 13.46
C SER A 306 19.83 -5.40 14.63
N GLU A 307 19.11 -5.11 15.72
CA GLU A 307 19.71 -4.48 16.91
C GLU A 307 20.62 -5.46 17.67
N LEU A 308 20.27 -6.75 17.72
CA LEU A 308 21.15 -7.78 18.28
C LEU A 308 22.41 -7.96 17.43
N LEU A 309 22.34 -7.83 16.11
CA LEU A 309 23.52 -7.88 15.24
C LEU A 309 24.52 -6.78 15.63
N LEU A 310 24.04 -5.56 15.89
CA LEU A 310 24.87 -4.43 16.34
C LEU A 310 25.41 -4.64 17.76
N LEU A 311 24.55 -5.08 18.69
CA LEU A 311 24.94 -5.32 20.08
C LEU A 311 26.07 -6.37 20.19
N HIS A 312 26.10 -7.35 19.29
CA HIS A 312 27.09 -8.43 19.33
C HIS A 312 28.39 -8.12 18.57
N ASN A 313 28.44 -7.02 17.84
CA ASN A 313 29.62 -6.55 17.10
C ASN A 313 29.83 -5.07 17.44
N PRO A 314 30.31 -4.77 18.66
CA PRO A 314 30.49 -3.39 19.11
C PRO A 314 31.54 -2.68 18.24
N SER A 315 31.21 -1.46 17.79
CA SER A 315 32.18 -0.54 17.19
C SER A 315 33.04 0.10 18.28
N THR A 316 34.30 0.39 17.97
CA THR A 316 35.19 1.20 18.82
C THR A 316 34.79 2.66 18.77
N ASN A 317 34.29 3.11 17.62
CA ASN A 317 33.81 4.47 17.44
C ASN A 317 32.35 4.61 17.86
N ASN A 318 32.08 5.60 18.71
CA ASN A 318 30.73 5.98 19.15
C ASN A 318 29.93 6.73 18.06
N ASP A 319 30.48 6.84 16.86
CA ASP A 319 29.89 7.60 15.73
C ASP A 319 28.59 6.98 15.23
N ALA A 320 28.39 5.66 15.43
CA ALA A 320 27.15 4.98 15.09
C ALA A 320 25.91 5.54 15.83
N ASN A 321 26.13 6.19 16.98
CA ASN A 321 25.08 6.82 17.79
C ASN A 321 24.89 8.32 17.48
N GLN A 322 25.73 8.91 16.63
CA GLN A 322 25.60 10.32 16.26
C GLN A 322 24.57 10.49 15.14
N TRP A 323 23.74 11.53 15.30
CA TRP A 323 22.74 11.91 14.31
C TRP A 323 23.38 12.74 13.20
N GLY A 324 23.44 12.18 11.99
CA GLY A 324 23.90 12.87 10.80
C GLY A 324 22.77 13.61 10.05
N PHE A 325 23.14 14.52 9.15
CA PHE A 325 22.18 15.21 8.27
C PHE A 325 21.35 14.22 7.43
N GLY A 326 22.00 13.19 6.86
CA GLY A 326 21.33 12.16 6.06
C GLY A 326 20.28 11.37 6.84
N GLN A 327 20.54 11.12 8.12
CA GLN A 327 19.61 10.43 9.03
C GLN A 327 18.34 11.26 9.31
N ILE A 328 18.49 12.58 9.52
CA ILE A 328 17.36 13.50 9.72
C ILE A 328 16.55 13.61 8.42
N LEU A 329 17.22 13.72 7.28
CA LEU A 329 16.57 13.75 5.97
C LEU A 329 15.74 12.49 5.72
N ALA A 330 16.26 11.31 6.07
CA ALA A 330 15.55 10.05 5.94
C ALA A 330 14.26 10.00 6.77
N LEU A 331 14.25 10.59 7.97
CA LEU A 331 13.02 10.73 8.76
C LEU A 331 12.02 11.71 8.14
N ILE A 332 12.50 12.83 7.59
CA ILE A 332 11.64 13.82 6.93
C ILE A 332 10.91 13.18 5.74
N VAL A 333 11.60 12.35 4.95
CA VAL A 333 11.04 11.64 3.78
C VAL A 333 9.88 10.71 4.14
N ILE A 334 9.77 10.26 5.40
CA ILE A 334 8.68 9.37 5.86
C ILE A 334 7.44 10.14 6.27
N THR A 335 7.58 11.43 6.57
CA THR A 335 6.48 12.29 7.05
C THR A 335 5.23 12.21 6.17
N PRO A 336 5.30 12.26 4.82
CA PRO A 336 4.11 12.12 3.97
C PRO A 336 3.37 10.80 4.20
N SER A 337 4.10 9.68 4.24
CA SER A 337 3.51 8.36 4.51
C SER A 337 2.87 8.29 5.90
N ALA A 338 3.52 8.88 6.91
CA ALA A 338 2.98 8.94 8.27
C ALA A 338 1.69 9.77 8.32
N LEU A 339 1.66 10.94 7.67
CA LEU A 339 0.47 11.79 7.57
C LEU A 339 -0.66 11.10 6.84
N SER A 340 -0.39 10.39 5.73
CA SER A 340 -1.39 9.59 5.02
C SER A 340 -1.95 8.47 5.89
N VAL A 341 -1.12 7.78 6.69
CA VAL A 341 -1.61 6.78 7.65
C VAL A 341 -2.48 7.42 8.73
N ILE A 342 -2.08 8.57 9.29
CA ILE A 342 -2.86 9.29 10.30
C ILE A 342 -4.20 9.75 9.72
N ASP A 343 -4.21 10.32 8.52
CA ASP A 343 -5.42 10.75 7.83
C ASP A 343 -6.33 9.55 7.54
N ALA A 344 -5.79 8.48 6.97
CA ALA A 344 -6.52 7.24 6.73
C ALA A 344 -7.09 6.65 8.02
N MET A 345 -6.32 6.62 9.11
CA MET A 345 -6.77 6.15 10.42
C MET A 345 -7.84 7.07 11.03
N SER A 346 -7.74 8.38 10.86
CA SER A 346 -8.71 9.35 11.38
C SER A 346 -10.05 9.27 10.65
N ARG A 347 -10.02 9.14 9.31
CA ARG A 347 -11.22 9.04 8.46
C ARG A 347 -11.96 7.71 8.66
N HIS A 348 -11.22 6.63 8.77
CA HIS A 348 -11.79 5.28 8.84
C HIS A 348 -12.01 4.80 10.28
N GLY A 349 -11.29 5.37 11.26
CA GLY A 349 -11.27 4.90 12.64
C GLY A 349 -10.82 3.43 12.75
N PHE A 350 -10.98 2.83 13.94
CA PHE A 350 -10.87 1.36 14.11
C PHE A 350 -12.17 0.62 13.80
N ARG A 351 -13.23 1.34 13.41
CA ARG A 351 -14.55 0.75 13.19
C ARG A 351 -14.68 0.33 11.73
N ARG A 352 -15.10 -0.92 11.50
CA ARG A 352 -15.49 -1.41 10.19
C ARG A 352 -16.44 -0.39 9.53
N LEU A 353 -16.07 0.12 8.36
CA LEU A 353 -16.99 0.88 7.52
C LEU A 353 -18.22 0.00 7.29
N SER A 354 -19.34 0.31 7.97
CA SER A 354 -20.56 -0.47 7.77
C SER A 354 -20.85 -0.47 6.27
N LYS A 355 -21.12 -1.64 5.68
CA LYS A 355 -21.36 -1.82 4.24
C LYS A 355 -22.34 -0.78 3.67
N ARG A 356 -23.25 -0.26 4.51
CA ARG A 356 -24.22 0.78 4.17
C ARG A 356 -23.59 2.16 3.90
N LYS A 357 -22.57 2.59 4.65
CA LYS A 357 -21.90 3.88 4.41
C LYS A 357 -21.01 3.81 3.15
N ARG A 358 -20.43 2.64 2.88
CA ARG A 358 -19.63 2.41 1.65
C ARG A 358 -20.48 2.53 0.39
N ARG A 359 -21.66 1.88 0.35
CA ARG A 359 -22.62 2.05 -0.76
C ARG A 359 -23.02 3.51 -0.98
N SER A 360 -23.20 4.28 0.08
CA SER A 360 -23.52 5.71 -0.02
C SER A 360 -22.39 6.55 -0.60
N LEU A 361 -21.13 6.18 -0.35
CA LEU A 361 -19.97 6.90 -0.87
C LEU A 361 -19.77 6.57 -2.36
N ASP A 362 -19.86 5.28 -2.71
CA ASP A 362 -19.78 4.81 -4.10
C ASP A 362 -20.85 5.48 -4.97
N THR A 363 -22.06 5.67 -4.44
CA THR A 363 -23.16 6.38 -5.15
C THR A 363 -22.90 7.88 -5.33
N ARG A 364 -22.07 8.50 -4.47
CA ARG A 364 -21.71 9.93 -4.62
C ARG A 364 -20.59 10.10 -5.63
N VAL A 365 -19.53 9.30 -5.53
CA VAL A 365 -18.41 9.35 -6.48
C VAL A 365 -18.88 9.04 -7.90
N ALA A 366 -19.78 8.07 -8.07
CA ALA A 366 -20.37 7.78 -9.37
C ALA A 366 -21.22 8.92 -9.95
N ARG A 367 -21.77 9.81 -9.11
CA ARG A 367 -22.46 11.02 -9.60
C ARG A 367 -21.48 12.12 -9.98
N GLU A 368 -20.47 12.36 -9.15
CA GLU A 368 -19.46 13.38 -9.42
C GLU A 368 -18.70 13.09 -10.74
N LEU A 369 -18.36 11.82 -11.01
CA LEU A 369 -17.76 11.44 -12.29
C LEU A 369 -18.70 11.62 -13.50
N ASN A 370 -20.00 11.42 -13.34
CA ASN A 370 -20.98 11.66 -14.40
C ASN A 370 -21.21 13.15 -14.67
N ASP A 371 -21.08 13.99 -13.63
CA ASP A 371 -21.26 15.44 -13.76
C ASP A 371 -20.02 16.12 -14.41
N GLU A 372 -18.83 15.51 -14.36
CA GLU A 372 -17.62 16.01 -15.05
C GLU A 372 -17.56 15.66 -16.56
N GLU A 373 -18.37 14.71 -17.04
CA GLU A 373 -18.42 14.32 -18.47
C GLU A 373 -19.42 15.13 -19.32
N VAL A 374 -20.26 15.99 -18.70
CA VAL A 374 -21.24 16.86 -19.38
C VAL A 374 -20.71 18.29 -19.49
#